data_AF-A0A8S0G1Y7-F1
#
_entry.id   AF-A0A8S0G1Y7-F1
#
_cell.length_a   1.000
_cell.length_b   1.000
_cell.length_c   1.000
_cell.angle_alpha   90.00
_cell.angle_beta   90.00
_cell.angle_gamma   90.00
#
_symmetry.space_group_name_H-M   'P 1'
#
loop_
_entity.id
_entity.type
_entity.pdbx_description
1 polymer ?
#
loop_
_entity_poly.entity_id
_entity_poly.type
_entity_poly.pdbx_seq_one_letter_code
_entity_poly.pdbx_strand_id
1 'polypeptide(L)'
;MPTRYREQLLENAAGQMVCTIDIHHPCLLLYPLPEWEIIEQKLSRLSSMNPVERRVQRLLLGHASECQMDGAGRLLIAPVLRQHAGLTKEVMLVGQFNKFELWDETTWHQQVKEDIDAEQLATGDLSERLQDLSL
;
A
#
# COMPACT_ATOMS: atom_id res chain seq x y z
N MET A 1 6.54 -10.75 7.36
CA MET A 1 7.53 -10.20 6.41
C MET A 1 8.44 -11.32 5.87
N PRO A 2 8.50 -11.54 4.55
CA PRO A 2 9.45 -12.46 3.93
C PRO A 2 10.91 -12.14 4.30
N THR A 3 11.74 -13.16 4.48
CA THR A 3 13.11 -13.03 4.98
C THR A 3 13.96 -12.04 4.17
N ARG A 4 13.81 -12.06 2.83
CA ARG A 4 14.57 -11.19 1.91
C ARG A 4 14.44 -9.68 2.18
N TYR A 5 13.38 -9.24 2.84
CA TYR A 5 13.15 -7.81 3.12
C TYR A 5 13.55 -7.41 4.55
N ARG A 6 13.77 -8.37 5.45
CA ARG A 6 13.88 -8.09 6.88
C ARG A 6 15.11 -7.26 7.22
N GLU A 7 16.26 -7.62 6.68
CA GLU A 7 17.54 -6.94 6.93
C GLU A 7 17.45 -5.47 6.52
N GLN A 8 17.06 -5.20 5.27
CA GLN A 8 16.90 -3.83 4.76
C GLN A 8 15.88 -3.00 5.57
N LEU A 9 14.78 -3.60 6.03
CA LEU A 9 13.78 -2.90 6.86
C LEU A 9 14.30 -2.61 8.27
N LEU A 10 15.13 -3.49 8.83
CA LEU A 10 15.78 -3.26 10.13
C LEU A 10 16.85 -2.17 10.02
N GLU A 11 17.66 -2.18 8.95
CA GLU A 11 18.71 -1.18 8.73
C GLU A 11 18.14 0.21 8.46
N ASN A 12 17.15 0.31 7.58
CA ASN A 12 16.65 1.61 7.12
C ASN A 12 15.56 2.22 8.00
N ALA A 13 14.83 1.39 8.74
CA ALA A 13 13.66 1.83 9.51
C ALA A 13 13.57 1.20 10.91
N ALA A 14 14.58 0.48 11.39
CA ALA A 14 14.52 -0.25 12.66
C ALA A 14 13.30 -1.20 12.77
N GLY A 15 12.77 -1.66 11.64
CA GLY A 15 11.54 -2.45 11.58
C GLY A 15 10.25 -1.67 11.89
N GLN A 16 10.32 -0.35 12.00
CA GLN A 16 9.16 0.53 12.13
C GLN A 16 8.46 0.69 10.78
N MET A 17 7.17 0.42 10.77
CA MET A 17 6.34 0.46 9.58
C MET A 17 5.04 1.21 9.87
N VAL A 18 4.42 1.77 8.86
CA VAL A 18 3.09 2.36 8.93
C VAL A 18 2.18 1.64 7.95
N CYS A 19 1.04 1.18 8.45
CA CYS A 19 0.01 0.53 7.66
C CYS A 19 -1.21 1.46 7.53
N THR A 20 -1.71 1.65 6.31
CA THR A 20 -2.94 2.40 6.04
C THR A 20 -3.74 1.71 4.93
N ILE A 21 -4.87 2.27 4.54
CA ILE A 21 -5.73 1.76 3.46
C ILE A 21 -5.28 2.30 2.10
N ASP A 22 -5.55 1.53 1.03
CA ASP A 22 -5.66 2.11 -0.30
C ASP A 22 -7.07 2.70 -0.51
N ILE A 23 -7.20 3.76 -1.30
CA ILE A 23 -8.49 4.46 -1.52
C ILE A 23 -9.20 4.02 -2.80
N HIS A 24 -8.50 3.27 -3.65
CA HIS A 24 -8.99 2.78 -4.94
C HIS A 24 -9.23 1.27 -4.91
N HIS A 25 -8.44 0.54 -4.13
CA HIS A 25 -8.49 -0.91 -4.06
C HIS A 25 -8.69 -1.43 -2.63
N PRO A 26 -9.29 -2.61 -2.46
CA PRO A 26 -9.51 -3.23 -1.15
C PRO A 26 -8.23 -3.87 -0.58
N CYS A 27 -7.17 -3.09 -0.45
CA CYS A 27 -5.88 -3.53 0.08
C CYS A 27 -5.32 -2.56 1.12
N LEU A 28 -4.27 -2.99 1.82
CA LEU A 28 -3.54 -2.15 2.73
C LEU A 28 -2.20 -1.75 2.13
N LEU A 29 -1.80 -0.51 2.39
CA LEU A 29 -0.49 0.01 2.07
C LEU A 29 0.39 -0.10 3.31
N LEU A 30 1.57 -0.67 3.16
CA LEU A 30 2.54 -0.87 4.23
C LEU A 30 3.87 -0.22 3.86
N TYR A 31 4.20 0.87 4.54
CA TYR A 31 5.39 1.67 4.30
C TYR A 31 6.42 1.49 5.40
N PRO A 32 7.72 1.42 5.09
CA PRO A 32 8.76 1.74 6.06
C PRO A 32 8.56 3.17 6.58
N LEU A 33 8.84 3.42 7.87
CA LEU A 33 8.60 4.72 8.49
C LEU A 33 9.19 5.92 7.69
N PRO A 34 10.46 5.89 7.21
CA PRO A 34 11.02 7.02 6.46
C PRO A 34 10.25 7.34 5.16
N GLU A 35 9.70 6.33 4.49
CA GLU A 35 8.90 6.51 3.28
C GLU A 35 7.52 7.10 3.61
N TRP A 36 6.93 6.67 4.74
CA TRP A 36 5.68 7.22 5.23
C TRP A 36 5.82 8.70 5.60
N GLU A 37 6.89 9.11 6.28
CA GLU A 37 7.12 10.50 6.70
C GLU A 37 7.12 11.46 5.49
N ILE A 38 7.64 11.04 4.34
CA ILE A 38 7.60 11.82 3.09
C ILE A 38 6.17 12.01 2.61
N ILE A 39 5.35 10.96 2.69
CA ILE A 39 3.93 10.98 2.29
C ILE A 39 3.12 11.83 3.29
N GLU A 40 3.32 11.63 4.58
CA GLU A 40 2.67 12.36 5.66
C GLU A 40 2.92 13.86 5.54
N GLN A 41 4.16 14.28 5.25
CA GLN A 41 4.47 15.68 4.98
C GLN A 41 3.69 16.24 3.78
N LYS A 42 3.51 15.47 2.70
CA LYS A 42 2.70 15.90 1.56
C LYS A 42 1.22 16.01 1.94
N LEU A 43 0.69 15.02 2.66
CA LEU A 43 -0.68 15.02 3.14
C LEU A 43 -0.96 16.17 4.11
N SER A 44 0.00 16.56 4.95
CA SER A 44 -0.14 17.67 5.90
C SER A 44 -0.33 19.04 5.22
N ARG A 45 0.11 19.18 3.97
CA ARG A 45 0.01 20.42 3.18
C ARG A 45 -1.33 20.56 2.46
N LEU A 46 -2.16 19.52 2.45
CA LEU A 46 -3.48 19.54 1.86
C LEU A 46 -4.43 20.44 2.68
N SER A 47 -5.27 21.18 1.98
CA SER A 47 -6.23 22.14 2.51
C SER A 47 -7.40 21.44 3.21
N SER A 48 -7.64 21.83 4.46
CA SER A 48 -8.81 21.39 5.23
C SER A 48 -10.13 21.98 4.73
N MET A 49 -10.09 23.03 3.90
CA MET A 49 -11.25 23.70 3.34
C MET A 49 -11.69 23.09 2.01
N ASN A 50 -10.81 22.37 1.31
CA ASN A 50 -11.17 21.62 0.11
C ASN A 50 -11.77 20.25 0.52
N PRO A 51 -13.04 19.96 0.20
CA PRO A 51 -13.70 18.71 0.61
C PRO A 51 -13.02 17.43 0.10
N VAL A 52 -12.40 17.48 -1.08
CA VAL A 52 -11.73 16.32 -1.69
C VAL A 52 -10.41 16.04 -0.97
N GLU A 53 -9.59 17.07 -0.79
CA GLU A 53 -8.31 16.99 -0.07
C GLU A 53 -8.49 16.51 1.37
N ARG A 54 -9.47 17.10 2.08
CA ARG A 54 -9.84 16.68 3.44
C ARG A 54 -10.29 15.22 3.50
N ARG A 55 -10.96 14.71 2.46
CA ARG A 55 -11.39 13.30 2.40
C ARG A 55 -10.18 12.38 2.28
N VAL A 56 -9.23 12.70 1.40
CA VAL A 56 -7.99 11.94 1.24
C VAL A 56 -7.18 11.91 2.54
N GLN A 57 -7.02 13.07 3.20
CA GLN A 57 -6.35 13.13 4.51
C GLN A 57 -7.01 12.20 5.54
N ARG A 58 -8.34 12.24 5.67
CA ARG A 58 -9.05 11.38 6.61
C ARG A 58 -8.93 9.90 6.30
N LEU A 59 -8.99 9.53 5.02
CA LEU A 59 -8.89 8.14 4.61
C LEU A 59 -7.48 7.61 4.90
N LEU A 60 -6.43 8.31 4.47
CA LEU A 60 -5.06 7.84 4.62
C LEU A 60 -4.51 8.05 6.04
N LEU A 61 -4.55 9.28 6.58
CA LEU A 61 -4.02 9.57 7.92
C LEU A 61 -4.92 8.98 9.01
N GLY A 62 -6.24 8.98 8.82
CA GLY A 62 -7.18 8.46 9.81
C GLY A 62 -7.14 6.95 9.99
N HIS A 63 -6.62 6.22 8.99
CA HIS A 63 -6.38 4.77 9.07
C HIS A 63 -4.91 4.41 9.26
N ALA A 64 -3.99 5.38 9.19
CA ALA A 64 -2.57 5.14 9.40
C ALA A 64 -2.34 4.63 10.82
N SER A 65 -1.75 3.44 10.92
CA SER A 65 -1.39 2.78 12.16
C SER A 65 0.08 2.40 12.10
N GLU A 66 0.85 2.86 13.08
CA GLU A 66 2.21 2.38 13.29
C GLU A 66 2.20 0.89 13.67
N CYS A 67 3.20 0.15 13.20
CA CYS A 67 3.43 -1.22 13.56
C CYS A 67 4.94 -1.51 13.62
N GLN A 68 5.35 -2.24 14.66
CA GLN A 68 6.73 -2.65 14.87
C GLN A 68 6.92 -4.09 14.42
N MET A 69 7.92 -4.35 13.58
CA MET A 69 8.32 -5.70 13.23
C MET A 69 9.00 -6.37 14.41
N ASP A 70 8.52 -7.55 14.79
CA ASP A 70 9.14 -8.35 15.86
C ASP A 70 10.38 -9.11 15.36
N GLY A 71 11.11 -9.76 16.29
CA GLY A 71 12.31 -10.54 15.96
C GLY A 71 12.08 -11.73 15.01
N ALA A 72 10.83 -12.17 14.85
CA ALA A 72 10.44 -13.22 13.89
C ALA A 72 9.98 -12.64 12.54
N GLY A 73 10.03 -11.31 12.36
CA GLY A 73 9.59 -10.63 11.15
C GLY A 73 8.07 -10.54 11.01
N ARG A 74 7.31 -10.60 12.10
CA ARG A 74 5.85 -10.50 12.12
C ARG A 74 5.43 -9.06 12.41
N LEU A 75 4.31 -8.66 11.84
CA LEU A 75 3.67 -7.36 12.06
C LEU A 75 2.24 -7.59 12.53
N LEU A 76 1.80 -6.84 13.53
CA LEU A 76 0.43 -6.87 14.01
C LEU A 76 -0.39 -5.84 13.24
N ILE A 77 -1.38 -6.30 12.47
CA ILE A 77 -2.28 -5.43 11.71
C ILE A 77 -3.55 -5.15 12.51
N ALA A 78 -3.91 -3.87 12.64
CA ALA A 78 -5.09 -3.45 13.37
C ALA A 78 -6.37 -4.11 12.83
N PRO A 79 -7.34 -4.51 13.68
CA PRO A 79 -8.58 -5.16 13.25
C PRO A 79 -9.36 -4.38 12.19
N VAL A 80 -9.43 -3.05 12.32
CA VAL A 80 -10.12 -2.17 11.35
C VAL A 80 -9.51 -2.22 9.95
N LEU A 81 -8.17 -2.31 9.87
CA LEU A 81 -7.46 -2.43 8.60
C LEU A 81 -7.67 -3.82 7.98
N ARG A 82 -7.61 -4.88 8.79
CA ARG A 82 -7.94 -6.23 8.33
C ARG A 82 -9.36 -6.31 7.77
N GLN A 83 -10.32 -5.69 8.45
CA GLN A 83 -11.71 -5.63 7.99
C GLN A 83 -11.84 -4.85 6.68
N HIS A 84 -11.15 -3.72 6.53
CA HIS A 84 -11.18 -2.92 5.32
C HIS A 84 -10.69 -3.70 4.09
N ALA A 85 -9.53 -4.36 4.20
CA ALA A 85 -8.94 -5.12 3.10
C ALA A 85 -9.44 -6.57 2.99
N GLY A 86 -10.47 -6.94 3.76
CA GLY A 86 -11.03 -8.28 3.74
C GLY A 86 -10.04 -9.39 4.12
N LEU A 87 -8.98 -9.08 4.88
CA LEU A 87 -7.91 -10.04 5.16
C LEU A 87 -8.42 -11.18 6.05
N THR A 88 -8.42 -12.40 5.51
CA THR A 88 -8.84 -13.60 6.21
C THR A 88 -7.67 -14.43 6.71
N LYS A 89 -7.18 -15.37 5.89
CA LYS A 89 -6.15 -16.34 6.25
C LYS A 89 -4.94 -16.25 5.32
N GLU A 90 -5.18 -16.32 4.02
CA GLU A 90 -4.14 -16.27 3.00
C GLU A 90 -4.03 -14.85 2.47
N VAL A 91 -2.82 -14.34 2.45
CA VAL A 91 -2.55 -12.94 2.13
C VAL A 91 -1.42 -12.85 1.11
N MET A 92 -1.55 -11.91 0.20
CA MET A 92 -0.52 -11.59 -0.79
C MET A 92 0.20 -10.32 -0.37
N LEU A 93 1.53 -10.41 -0.31
CA LEU A 93 2.41 -9.28 -0.08
C LEU A 93 3.07 -8.89 -1.40
N VAL A 94 2.66 -7.75 -1.96
CA VAL A 94 3.12 -7.27 -3.26
C VAL A 94 4.08 -6.11 -3.05
N GLY A 95 5.30 -6.21 -3.57
CA GLY A 95 6.30 -5.15 -3.45
C GLY A 95 6.10 -4.08 -4.52
N GLN A 96 6.03 -2.82 -4.11
CA GLN A 96 5.87 -1.65 -4.97
C GLN A 96 6.97 -0.62 -4.65
N PHE A 97 8.22 -0.97 -4.94
CA PHE A 97 9.44 -0.17 -4.71
C PHE A 97 9.61 0.35 -3.28
N ASN A 98 8.91 1.44 -2.92
CA ASN A 98 8.99 2.09 -1.62
C ASN A 98 7.95 1.62 -0.61
N LYS A 99 7.05 0.73 -1.00
CA LYS A 99 6.00 0.19 -0.14
C LYS A 99 5.70 -1.27 -0.46
N PHE A 100 4.93 -1.89 0.40
CA PHE A 100 4.22 -3.11 0.10
C PHE A 100 2.73 -2.85 0.04
N GLU A 101 2.03 -3.65 -0.74
CA GLU A 101 0.61 -3.82 -0.61
C GLU A 101 0.32 -5.17 0.04
N LEU A 102 -0.69 -5.18 0.90
CA LEU A 102 -1.17 -6.37 1.57
C LEU A 102 -2.63 -6.60 1.17
N TRP A 103 -2.86 -7.75 0.54
CA TRP A 103 -4.14 -8.13 -0.04
C TRP A 103 -4.62 -9.45 0.55
N ASP A 104 -5.93 -9.67 0.54
CA ASP A 104 -6.46 -11.03 0.55
C ASP A 104 -6.05 -11.71 -0.78
N GLU A 105 -5.61 -12.97 -0.70
CA GLU A 105 -5.08 -13.68 -1.88
C GLU A 105 -6.10 -13.81 -3.01
N THR A 106 -7.36 -14.10 -2.69
CA THR A 106 -8.40 -14.27 -3.71
C THR A 106 -8.70 -12.93 -4.38
N THR A 107 -8.78 -11.87 -3.58
CA THR A 107 -9.01 -10.50 -4.09
C THR A 107 -7.86 -10.03 -4.97
N TRP A 108 -6.61 -10.33 -4.61
CA TRP A 108 -5.44 -10.01 -5.43
C TRP A 108 -5.50 -10.69 -6.80
N HIS A 109 -5.77 -12.00 -6.85
CA HIS A 109 -5.85 -12.72 -8.12
C HIS A 109 -6.97 -12.22 -9.02
N GLN A 110 -8.11 -11.83 -8.42
CA GLN A 110 -9.21 -11.22 -9.16
C GLN A 110 -8.80 -9.85 -9.74
N GLN A 111 -8.16 -8.99 -8.94
CA GLN A 111 -7.67 -7.68 -9.39
C GLN A 111 -6.66 -7.82 -10.55
N VAL A 112 -5.67 -8.71 -10.40
CA VAL A 112 -4.67 -8.96 -11.46
C VAL A 112 -5.33 -9.42 -12.76
N LYS A 113 -6.34 -10.28 -12.67
CA LYS A 113 -7.07 -10.73 -13.85
C LYS A 113 -7.82 -9.57 -14.51
N GLU A 114 -8.53 -8.76 -13.72
CA GLU A 114 -9.25 -7.59 -14.22
C GLU A 114 -8.31 -6.59 -14.90
N ASP A 115 -7.13 -6.34 -14.33
CA ASP A 115 -6.13 -5.45 -14.90
C ASP A 115 -5.55 -6.00 -16.21
N ILE A 116 -5.25 -7.30 -16.28
CA ILE A 116 -4.78 -7.96 -17.52
C ILE A 116 -5.86 -7.90 -18.61
N ASP A 117 -7.12 -8.21 -18.28
CA ASP A 117 -8.23 -8.17 -19.22
C ASP A 117 -8.45 -6.72 -19.74
N ALA A 118 -8.34 -5.73 -18.86
CA ALA A 118 -8.45 -4.32 -19.22
C ALA A 118 -7.33 -3.87 -20.17
N GLU A 119 -6.08 -4.25 -19.92
CA GLU A 119 -4.95 -3.94 -20.81
C GLU A 119 -5.06 -4.64 -22.18
N GLN A 120 -5.59 -5.86 -22.24
CA GLN A 120 -5.81 -6.55 -23.51
C GLN A 120 -6.93 -5.92 -24.36
N LEU A 121 -7.94 -5.34 -23.69
CA LEU A 121 -9.05 -4.64 -24.32
C LEU A 121 -8.75 -3.17 -24.62
N ALA A 122 -7.69 -2.62 -24.02
CA ALA A 122 -7.25 -1.26 -24.25
C ALA A 122 -6.82 -1.10 -25.71
N THR A 123 -7.65 -0.40 -26.48
CA THR A 123 -7.37 -0.01 -27.88
C THR A 123 -6.74 1.39 -27.97
N GLY A 124 -6.40 1.99 -26.83
CA GLY A 124 -5.87 3.35 -26.72
C GLY A 124 -4.35 3.41 -26.77
N ASP A 125 -3.83 4.58 -27.15
CA ASP A 125 -2.40 4.88 -27.07
C ASP A 125 -1.92 4.75 -25.62
N LEU A 126 -0.82 4.02 -25.42
CA LEU A 126 -0.08 4.03 -24.16
C LEU A 126 0.23 5.48 -23.80
N SER A 127 0.08 5.86 -22.52
CA SER A 127 0.53 7.18 -22.08
C SER A 127 1.99 7.41 -22.51
N GLU A 128 2.38 8.64 -22.84
CA GLU A 128 3.75 8.95 -23.30
C GLU A 128 4.83 8.33 -22.39
N ARG A 129 4.59 8.31 -21.07
CA ARG A 129 5.49 7.70 -20.08
C ARG A 129 5.59 6.17 -20.20
N LEU A 130 4.51 5.50 -20.55
CA LEU A 130 4.48 4.05 -20.75
C LEU A 130 5.13 3.64 -22.08
N GLN A 131 5.13 4.53 -23.08
CA GLN A 131 5.84 4.29 -24.35
C GLN A 131 7.35 4.17 -24.13
N ASP A 132 7.93 5.01 -23.26
CA ASP A 132 9.35 4.96 -22.87
C ASP A 132 9.73 3.69 -22.07
N LEU A 133 8.73 2.99 -21.54
CA LEU A 133 8.85 1.84 -20.64
C LEU A 133 8.62 0.49 -21.34
N SER A 134 8.41 0.46 -22.66
CA SER A 134 8.08 -0.78 -23.38
C SER A 134 9.09 -1.90 -23.08
N LEU A 135 8.61 -2.98 -22.44
CA LEU A 135 9.36 -4.19 -22.11
C LEU A 135 9.47 -5.14 -23.31
#